data_AF-A0A0M5ME55-F1
#
_entry.id   AF-A0A0M5ME55-F1
#
_cell.length_a   1.000
_cell.length_b   1.000
_cell.length_c   1.000
_cell.angle_alpha   90.00
_cell.angle_beta   90.00
_cell.angle_gamma   90.00
#
_symmetry.space_group_name_H-M   'P 1'
#
loop_
_entity.id
_entity.type
_entity.pdbx_description
1 polymer ?
#
loop_
_entity_poly.entity_id
_entity_poly.type
_entity_poly.pdbx_seq_one_letter_code
_entity_poly.pdbx_strand_id
1 'polypeptide(L)'
;MKILNAFFTGIIFVLAPIFTLFVGIYNNYFSYYGISEYFNVIFVDNVPFLWLLPVFFIFGYCFFYAPFRKIFRAFYLVLLIVCAFSWYPDFGRTLGENYFMSKSLSLEDISSNLENEQKTDGKILYEGRREIYFLRSDNNKVVKISK
;
A
#
# COMPACT_ATOMS: atom_id res chain seq x y z
N MET A 1 -23.59 -14.40 19.89
CA MET A 1 -22.61 -15.05 18.98
C MET A 1 -22.59 -14.49 17.56
N LYS A 2 -23.74 -14.18 16.91
CA LYS A 2 -23.76 -13.69 15.51
C LYS A 2 -22.94 -12.40 15.27
N ILE A 3 -22.95 -11.46 16.21
CA ILE A 3 -22.22 -10.18 16.09
C ILE A 3 -20.70 -10.37 16.11
N LEU A 4 -20.20 -11.24 17.00
CA LEU A 4 -18.77 -11.57 17.09
C LEU A 4 -18.32 -12.34 15.85
N ASN A 5 -19.13 -13.30 15.39
CA ASN A 5 -18.83 -14.03 14.16
C ASN A 5 -18.80 -13.09 12.95
N ALA A 6 -19.74 -12.14 12.86
CA ALA A 6 -19.72 -11.11 11.83
C ALA A 6 -18.44 -10.25 11.94
N PHE A 7 -18.05 -9.82 13.14
CA PHE A 7 -16.84 -9.04 13.32
C PHE A 7 -15.56 -9.77 12.87
N PHE A 8 -15.29 -10.97 13.39
CA PHE A 8 -14.09 -11.72 13.04
C PHE A 8 -14.05 -12.14 11.56
N THR A 9 -15.21 -12.50 11.01
CA THR A 9 -15.35 -12.70 9.57
C THR A 9 -14.99 -11.43 8.83
N GLY A 10 -15.58 -10.31 9.23
CA GLY A 10 -15.36 -9.01 8.66
C GLY A 10 -13.89 -8.66 8.57
N ILE A 11 -13.15 -8.87 9.66
CA ILE A 11 -11.69 -8.67 9.69
C ILE A 11 -11.02 -9.47 8.56
N ILE A 12 -11.25 -10.79 8.51
CA ILE A 12 -10.58 -11.66 7.53
C ILE A 12 -10.93 -11.22 6.10
N PHE A 13 -12.22 -11.06 5.81
CA PHE A 13 -12.67 -10.81 4.44
C PHE A 13 -12.40 -9.38 3.97
N VAL A 14 -12.32 -8.38 4.87
CA VAL A 14 -11.91 -7.01 4.52
C VAL A 14 -10.39 -6.92 4.36
N LEU A 15 -9.61 -7.57 5.23
CA LEU A 15 -8.16 -7.50 5.16
C LEU A 15 -7.60 -8.33 3.99
N ALA A 16 -8.21 -9.45 3.62
CA ALA A 16 -7.72 -10.30 2.52
C ALA A 16 -7.49 -9.55 1.18
N PRO A 17 -8.42 -8.76 0.62
CA PRO A 17 -8.18 -8.02 -0.61
C PRO A 17 -7.13 -6.91 -0.44
N ILE A 18 -7.13 -6.22 0.71
CA ILE A 18 -6.14 -5.17 1.00
C ILE A 18 -4.74 -5.81 1.07
N PHE A 19 -4.60 -6.91 1.80
CA PHE A 19 -3.35 -7.67 1.90
C PHE A 19 -2.88 -8.17 0.53
N THR A 20 -3.80 -8.74 -0.26
CA THR A 20 -3.52 -9.19 -1.64
C THR A 20 -2.98 -8.06 -2.49
N LEU A 21 -3.63 -6.88 -2.44
CA LEU A 21 -3.20 -5.69 -3.17
C LEU A 21 -1.77 -5.27 -2.77
N PHE A 22 -1.53 -5.14 -1.47
CA PHE A 22 -0.24 -4.70 -0.92
C PHE A 22 0.89 -5.69 -1.20
N VAL A 23 0.63 -7.00 -1.20
CA VAL A 23 1.63 -8.02 -1.56
C VAL A 23 2.13 -7.81 -2.99
N GLY A 24 1.22 -7.57 -3.93
CA GLY A 24 1.62 -7.30 -5.31
C GLY A 24 2.42 -6.01 -5.45
N ILE A 25 1.99 -4.94 -4.77
CA ILE A 25 2.73 -3.68 -4.75
C ILE A 25 4.13 -3.88 -4.14
N TYR A 26 4.25 -4.61 -3.04
CA TYR A 26 5.54 -4.89 -2.41
C TYR A 26 6.51 -5.63 -3.35
N ASN A 27 6.02 -6.68 -4.00
CA ASN A 27 6.84 -7.50 -4.89
C ASN A 27 7.21 -6.78 -6.19
N ASN A 28 6.37 -5.86 -6.68
CA ASN A 28 6.55 -5.27 -8.01
C ASN A 28 7.01 -3.81 -8.00
N TYR A 29 6.64 -3.01 -6.99
CA TYR A 29 7.08 -1.63 -6.83
C TYR A 29 8.27 -1.53 -5.88
N PHE A 30 8.12 -1.97 -4.62
CA PHE A 30 9.17 -1.83 -3.62
C PHE A 30 10.43 -2.60 -4.01
N SER A 31 10.27 -3.83 -4.49
CA SER A 31 11.41 -4.64 -4.95
C SER A 31 12.08 -4.07 -6.20
N TYR A 32 11.32 -3.50 -7.14
CA TYR A 32 11.86 -2.89 -8.37
C TYR A 32 12.75 -1.68 -8.06
N TYR A 33 12.34 -0.84 -7.11
CA TYR A 33 13.10 0.32 -6.67
C TYR A 33 14.12 0.05 -5.56
N GLY A 34 14.28 -1.21 -5.12
CA GLY A 34 15.22 -1.59 -4.07
C GLY A 34 14.90 -1.00 -2.69
N ILE A 35 13.61 -0.76 -2.40
CA ILE A 35 13.14 -0.22 -1.13
C ILE A 35 13.15 -1.33 -0.09
N SER A 36 14.06 -1.26 0.89
CA SER A 36 14.34 -2.34 1.84
C SER A 36 13.56 -2.18 3.15
N GLU A 37 12.25 -1.97 3.04
CA GLU A 37 11.35 -1.89 4.19
C GLU A 37 10.60 -3.21 4.37
N TYR A 38 10.29 -3.57 5.61
CA TYR A 38 9.52 -4.78 5.88
C TYR A 38 8.07 -4.59 5.41
N PHE A 39 7.53 -5.60 4.73
CA PHE A 39 6.14 -5.62 4.28
C PHE A 39 5.16 -5.22 5.40
N ASN A 40 5.35 -5.75 6.61
CA ASN A 40 4.47 -5.47 7.74
C ASN A 40 4.46 -3.98 8.13
N VAL A 41 5.60 -3.29 8.02
CA VAL A 41 5.70 -1.86 8.33
C VAL A 41 4.93 -1.07 7.27
N ILE A 42 5.17 -1.37 5.99
CA ILE A 42 4.45 -0.73 4.87
C ILE A 42 2.94 -0.96 5.01
N PHE A 43 2.52 -2.19 5.27
CA PHE A 43 1.10 -2.52 5.40
C PHE A 43 0.46 -1.78 6.59
N VAL A 44 1.11 -1.78 7.75
CA VAL A 44 0.54 -1.17 8.95
C VAL A 44 0.47 0.35 8.86
N ASP A 45 1.48 0.98 8.26
CA ASP A 45 1.54 2.44 8.16
C ASP A 45 0.55 3.01 7.13
N ASN A 46 0.12 2.19 6.16
CA ASN A 46 -0.74 2.64 5.06
C ASN A 46 -2.18 2.12 5.16
N VAL A 47 -2.47 1.20 6.08
CA VAL A 47 -3.84 0.68 6.28
C VAL A 47 -4.48 1.34 7.51
N PRO A 48 -5.57 2.11 7.34
CA PRO A 48 -6.21 2.83 8.43
C PRO A 48 -7.11 1.89 9.28
N PHE A 49 -6.51 1.01 10.09
CA PHE A 49 -7.24 -0.02 10.84
C PHE A 49 -8.40 0.49 11.71
N LEU A 50 -8.23 1.66 12.35
CA LEU A 50 -9.28 2.21 13.20
C LEU A 50 -10.54 2.59 12.39
N TRP A 51 -10.35 3.10 11.17
CA TRP A 51 -11.44 3.43 10.26
C TRP A 51 -12.11 2.19 9.64
N LEU A 52 -11.40 1.05 9.61
CA LEU A 52 -11.96 -0.22 9.14
C LEU A 52 -12.85 -0.93 10.17
N LEU A 53 -12.81 -0.52 11.45
CA LEU A 53 -13.59 -1.15 12.51
C LEU A 53 -15.10 -1.26 12.22
N PRO A 54 -15.82 -0.19 11.85
CA PRO A 54 -17.23 -0.31 11.44
C PRO A 54 -17.41 -1.13 10.16
N VAL A 55 -16.45 -1.07 9.24
CA VAL A 55 -16.49 -1.82 7.99
C VAL A 55 -16.47 -3.31 8.26
N PHE A 56 -15.67 -3.80 9.22
CA PHE A 56 -15.63 -5.21 9.58
C PHE A 56 -17.02 -5.75 9.97
N PHE A 57 -17.76 -5.03 10.83
CA PHE A 57 -19.11 -5.46 11.20
C PHE A 57 -20.07 -5.54 10.01
N ILE A 58 -20.07 -4.50 9.17
CA ILE A 58 -20.95 -4.43 8.00
C ILE A 58 -20.60 -5.54 7.02
N PHE A 59 -19.32 -5.70 6.69
CA PHE A 59 -18.86 -6.67 5.71
C PHE A 59 -19.15 -8.10 6.14
N GLY A 60 -18.85 -8.45 7.41
CA GLY A 60 -19.14 -9.78 7.93
C GLY A 60 -20.64 -10.07 8.01
N TYR A 61 -21.47 -9.07 8.30
CA TYR A 61 -22.92 -9.21 8.23
C TYR A 61 -23.40 -9.47 6.79
N CYS A 62 -22.96 -8.65 5.84
CA CYS A 62 -23.26 -8.79 4.42
C CYS A 62 -22.84 -10.16 3.87
N PHE A 63 -21.70 -10.67 4.32
CA PHE A 63 -21.14 -11.92 3.83
C PHE A 63 -21.92 -13.17 4.28
N PHE A 64 -22.50 -13.17 5.50
CA PHE A 64 -23.16 -14.36 6.05
C PHE A 64 -24.67 -14.24 6.24
N TYR A 65 -25.15 -13.08 6.67
CA TYR A 65 -26.51 -12.93 7.18
C TYR A 65 -27.43 -12.11 6.27
N ALA A 66 -26.88 -11.22 5.45
CA ALA A 66 -27.70 -10.41 4.55
C ALA A 66 -28.48 -11.27 3.53
N PRO A 67 -29.70 -10.84 3.15
CA PRO A 67 -30.54 -11.58 2.20
C PRO A 67 -29.87 -11.72 0.82
N PHE A 68 -29.02 -10.76 0.44
CA PHE A 68 -28.28 -10.72 -0.82
C PHE A 68 -26.87 -11.35 -0.76
N ARG A 69 -26.55 -12.10 0.31
CA ARG A 69 -25.19 -12.66 0.54
C ARG A 69 -24.58 -13.42 -0.65
N LYS A 70 -25.38 -14.10 -1.46
CA LYS A 70 -24.88 -14.85 -2.64
C LYS A 70 -24.26 -13.90 -3.67
N ILE A 71 -24.97 -12.81 -3.97
CA ILE A 71 -24.51 -11.77 -4.89
C ILE A 71 -23.30 -11.05 -4.29
N PHE A 72 -23.36 -10.74 -2.99
CA PHE A 72 -22.23 -10.11 -2.29
C PHE A 72 -20.95 -10.96 -2.35
N ARG A 73 -21.05 -12.28 -2.17
CA ARG A 73 -19.92 -13.21 -2.29
C ARG A 73 -19.35 -13.28 -3.71
N ALA A 74 -20.22 -13.23 -4.73
CA ALA A 74 -19.77 -13.18 -6.12
C ALA A 74 -19.01 -11.88 -6.41
N PHE A 75 -19.55 -10.74 -5.97
CA PHE A 75 -18.85 -9.45 -6.05
C PHE A 75 -17.51 -9.48 -5.30
N TYR A 76 -17.49 -10.07 -4.11
CA TYR A 76 -16.27 -10.22 -3.33
C TYR A 76 -15.20 -11.06 -4.04
N LEU A 77 -15.59 -12.16 -4.70
CA LEU A 77 -14.67 -12.97 -5.50
C LEU A 77 -14.05 -12.12 -6.62
N VAL A 78 -14.87 -11.34 -7.34
CA VAL A 78 -14.40 -10.42 -8.37
C VAL A 78 -13.44 -9.38 -7.79
N LEU A 79 -13.76 -8.81 -6.63
CA LEU A 79 -12.88 -7.86 -5.93
C LEU A 79 -11.51 -8.47 -5.61
N LEU A 80 -11.47 -9.71 -5.11
CA LEU A 80 -10.21 -10.40 -4.85
C LEU A 80 -9.38 -10.60 -6.13
N ILE A 81 -10.03 -10.99 -7.23
CA ILE A 81 -9.34 -11.15 -8.53
C ILE A 81 -8.78 -9.81 -9.00
N VAL A 82 -9.55 -8.73 -8.89
CA VAL A 82 -9.10 -7.38 -9.25
C VAL A 82 -7.90 -6.96 -8.38
N CYS A 83 -7.93 -7.21 -7.07
CA CYS A 83 -6.79 -6.93 -6.20
C CYS A 83 -5.55 -7.77 -6.57
N ALA A 84 -5.74 -9.03 -6.96
CA ALA A 84 -4.66 -9.92 -7.39
C ALA A 84 -3.98 -9.47 -8.69
N PHE A 85 -4.59 -8.57 -9.48
CA PHE A 85 -3.89 -7.97 -10.62
C PHE A 85 -2.66 -7.16 -10.22
N SER A 86 -2.57 -6.67 -8.97
CA SER A 86 -1.34 -6.03 -8.48
C SER A 86 -0.13 -6.97 -8.47
N TRP A 87 -0.34 -8.28 -8.60
CA TRP A 87 0.72 -9.27 -8.67
C TRP A 87 1.38 -9.31 -10.06
N TYR A 88 0.74 -8.78 -11.09
CA TYR A 88 1.36 -8.62 -12.40
C TYR A 88 2.41 -7.49 -12.36
N PRO A 89 3.65 -7.71 -12.86
CA PRO A 89 4.76 -6.79 -12.65
C PRO A 89 4.49 -5.33 -13.01
N ASP A 90 4.07 -5.05 -14.24
CA ASP A 90 3.84 -3.67 -14.68
C ASP A 90 2.67 -3.02 -13.94
N PHE A 91 1.61 -3.79 -13.69
CA PHE A 91 0.42 -3.27 -13.02
C PHE A 91 0.69 -2.97 -11.54
N GLY A 92 1.36 -3.88 -10.84
CA GLY A 92 1.78 -3.69 -9.46
C GLY A 92 2.76 -2.52 -9.29
N ARG A 93 3.70 -2.37 -10.23
CA ARG A 93 4.63 -1.23 -10.24
C ARG A 93 3.89 0.09 -10.43
N THR A 94 3.04 0.21 -11.45
CA THR A 94 2.27 1.43 -11.71
C THR A 94 1.29 1.76 -10.57
N LEU A 95 0.67 0.75 -9.94
CA LEU A 95 -0.13 0.97 -8.75
C LEU A 95 0.70 1.56 -7.59
N GLY A 96 1.88 1.00 -7.36
CA GLY A 96 2.80 1.51 -6.33
C GLY A 96 3.30 2.92 -6.64
N GLU A 97 3.64 3.21 -7.89
CA GLU A 97 4.04 4.55 -8.35
C GLU A 97 2.91 5.55 -8.07
N ASN A 98 1.68 5.24 -8.43
CA ASN A 98 0.53 6.13 -8.20
C ASN A 98 0.21 6.34 -6.72
N TYR A 99 0.49 5.35 -5.86
CA TYR A 99 0.14 5.42 -4.44
C TYR A 99 1.24 6.04 -3.57
N PHE A 100 2.51 5.75 -3.88
CA PHE A 100 3.65 6.13 -3.04
C PHE A 100 4.57 7.19 -3.65
N MET A 101 4.69 7.25 -4.99
CA MET A 101 5.65 8.14 -5.62
C MET A 101 5.17 9.60 -5.57
N SER A 102 6.01 10.49 -5.05
CA SER A 102 5.73 11.92 -5.08
C SER A 102 5.80 12.48 -6.50
N LYS A 103 5.18 13.65 -6.69
CA LYS A 103 5.53 14.51 -7.83
C LYS A 103 6.99 14.94 -7.72
N SER A 104 7.56 15.39 -8.84
CA SER A 104 8.94 15.87 -8.89
C SER A 104 9.15 16.98 -7.86
N LEU A 105 10.17 16.82 -7.01
CA LEU A 105 10.55 17.76 -5.96
C LEU A 105 12.04 18.07 -6.09
N SER A 106 12.41 19.30 -5.71
CA SER A 106 13.82 19.67 -5.57
C SER A 106 14.35 19.16 -4.22
N LEU A 107 15.60 18.68 -4.17
CA LEU A 107 16.19 18.16 -2.93
C LEU A 107 16.33 19.21 -1.81
N GLU A 108 16.35 20.51 -2.14
CA GLU A 108 16.42 21.61 -1.15
C GLU A 108 15.18 21.64 -0.24
N ASP A 109 14.04 21.14 -0.71
CA ASP A 109 12.79 21.15 0.06
C ASP A 109 12.69 20.01 1.08
N ILE A 110 13.55 18.98 1.00
CA ILE A 110 13.42 17.72 1.75
C ILE A 110 14.39 17.64 2.93
N SER A 111 15.57 18.25 2.86
CA SER A 111 16.56 18.19 3.95
C SER A 111 17.50 19.40 3.97
N SER A 112 17.44 20.18 5.04
CA SER A 112 18.36 21.29 5.33
C SER A 112 19.78 20.84 5.72
N ASN A 113 20.04 19.52 5.80
CA ASN A 113 21.32 18.95 6.26
C ASN A 113 22.22 18.43 5.12
N LEU A 114 21.82 18.61 3.86
CA LEU A 114 22.62 18.23 2.68
C LEU A 114 23.31 19.47 2.08
N GLU A 115 24.16 20.16 2.86
CA GLU A 115 24.90 21.35 2.40
C GLU A 115 25.91 21.09 1.26
N ASN A 116 26.15 19.85 0.85
CA ASN A 116 27.23 19.52 -0.11
C ASN A 116 26.84 18.59 -1.27
N GLU A 117 25.59 18.13 -1.38
CA GLU A 117 25.16 17.34 -2.54
C GLU A 117 24.36 18.21 -3.51
N GLN A 118 24.94 18.43 -4.68
CA GLN A 118 24.42 19.21 -5.80
C GLN A 118 22.89 19.13 -5.93
N LYS A 119 22.25 20.30 -6.09
CA LYS A 119 20.84 20.49 -6.46
C LYS A 119 20.45 19.46 -7.53
N THR A 120 19.87 18.35 -7.11
CA THR A 120 19.43 17.31 -8.02
C THR A 120 17.94 17.11 -7.81
N ASP A 121 17.19 17.39 -8.87
CA ASP A 121 15.75 17.16 -8.88
C ASP A 121 15.47 15.66 -8.89
N GLY A 122 14.36 15.27 -8.28
CA GLY A 122 13.99 13.86 -8.20
C GLY A 122 12.61 13.64 -7.62
N LYS A 123 12.34 12.40 -7.25
CA LYS A 123 11.04 11.98 -6.74
C LYS A 123 11.24 11.15 -5.48
N ILE A 124 10.44 11.40 -4.46
CA ILE A 124 10.35 10.53 -3.30
C ILE A 124 9.59 9.28 -3.75
N LEU A 125 10.23 8.11 -3.64
CA LEU A 125 9.62 6.83 -3.96
C LEU A 125 8.82 6.29 -2.77
N TYR A 126 9.33 6.51 -1.56
CA TYR A 126 8.67 6.08 -0.34
C TYR A 126 9.25 6.85 0.85
N GLU A 127 8.35 7.30 1.72
CA GLU A 127 8.72 7.92 2.98
C GLU A 127 8.49 6.92 4.11
N GLY A 128 9.57 6.29 4.57
CA GLY A 128 9.55 5.36 5.69
C GLY A 128 9.62 6.06 7.04
N ARG A 129 9.60 5.25 8.11
CA ARG A 129 9.72 5.75 9.49
C ARG A 129 11.13 6.30 9.80
N ARG A 130 12.16 5.72 9.19
CA ARG A 130 13.58 6.05 9.44
C ARG A 130 14.29 6.62 8.21
N GLU A 131 13.91 6.16 7.02
CA GLU A 131 14.58 6.49 5.77
C GLU A 131 13.57 7.06 4.76
N ILE A 132 14.00 8.03 3.98
CA ILE A 132 13.33 8.51 2.77
C ILE A 132 14.07 7.92 1.57
N TYR A 133 13.34 7.26 0.69
CA TYR A 133 13.88 6.69 -0.56
C TYR A 133 13.66 7.70 -1.68
N PHE A 134 14.73 8.24 -2.22
CA PHE A 134 14.70 9.31 -3.23
C PHE A 134 15.32 8.83 -4.55
N LEU A 135 14.58 8.96 -5.65
CA LEU A 135 15.05 8.70 -7.00
C LEU A 135 15.61 9.99 -7.60
N ARG A 136 16.92 10.02 -7.88
CA ARG A 136 17.54 11.18 -8.54
C ARG A 136 17.25 11.16 -10.05
N SER A 137 16.96 12.32 -10.63
CA SER A 137 16.68 12.45 -12.07
C SER A 137 17.93 12.42 -12.95
N ASP A 138 19.12 12.68 -12.38
CA ASP A 138 20.37 12.77 -13.12
C ASP A 138 20.90 11.40 -13.57
N ASN A 139 20.72 10.37 -12.74
CA ASN A 139 21.27 9.05 -12.98
C ASN A 139 20.28 7.89 -12.69
N ASN A 140 19.02 8.21 -12.37
CA ASN A 140 17.98 7.26 -11.99
C ASN A 140 18.39 6.31 -10.85
N LYS A 141 19.32 6.73 -9.98
CA LYS A 141 19.69 5.96 -8.79
C LYS A 141 18.80 6.32 -7.62
N VAL A 142 18.49 5.30 -6.84
CA VAL A 142 17.78 5.44 -5.57
C VAL A 142 18.79 5.68 -4.45
N VAL A 143 18.58 6.76 -3.70
CA VAL A 143 19.38 7.14 -2.54
C VAL A 143 18.50 7.07 -1.30
N LYS A 144 19.10 6.63 -0.18
CA LYS A 144 18.46 6.58 1.13
C LYS A 144 18.89 7.81 1.92
N ILE A 145 17.94 8.58 2.41
CA ILE A 145 18.16 9.75 3.26
C ILE A 145 17.63 9.41 4.65
N SER A 146 18.50 9.42 5.65
CA SER A 146 18.07 9.23 7.05
C SER A 146 17.29 10.46 7.53
N LYS A 147 16.18 10.22 8.24
CA LYS A 147 15.40 11.27 8.92
C LYS A 147 16.03 11.72 10.23
#